data_AF-A0A7J6U088-F1
#
_entry.id   AF-A0A7J6U088-F1
#
_cell.length_a   1.000
_cell.length_b   1.000
_cell.length_c   1.000
_cell.angle_alpha   90.00
_cell.angle_beta   90.00
_cell.angle_gamma   90.00
#
_symmetry.space_group_name_H-M   'P 1'
#
loop_
_entity.id
_entity.type
_entity.pdbx_description
1 polymer ?
#
loop_
_entity_poly.entity_id
_entity_poly.type
_entity_poly.pdbx_seq_one_letter_code
_entity_poly.pdbx_strand_id
1 'polypeptide(L)'
;KIERLCSEREDGLLKERETLEEKFSATRRKFEAQLEGVCNAVDRVEELGTLRLAEENLGRVAAAREKVDGAVQEAARVNEKEVDLGLPVSPFEKLKQAVAGLEACEKLWGLAFEFNRDHQQWTRGPLFYQEPKLIDDASSRMLNLASQLEELFAEDTPPRGVVAAMKLQLEEFRESLPLIRVLCWKGLVARHWEEISDVVGFHMEPDPTFTLSRILDMDVGKHVSALMAIGARAAVESRIAEALKELKGQAAELTLKATRFGWTSLFVLSPDSVRAVRGALADQLLRLDGEIMKVAGATEVPGLLELRGRRERTLAVGGIIDMWEETERKWKALRYVLDGKGPDAGLPGFEDEHFQCF
;
A
#
# COMPACT_ATOMS: atom_id res chain seq x y z
N LYS A 1 -55.89 1.63 -67.24
CA LYS A 1 -55.74 3.00 -66.66
C LYS A 1 -55.02 2.95 -65.30
N ILE A 2 -55.42 2.07 -64.38
CA ILE A 2 -54.73 1.87 -63.09
C ILE A 2 -53.30 1.35 -63.32
N GLU A 3 -53.10 0.31 -64.11
CA GLU A 3 -51.75 -0.24 -64.41
C GLU A 3 -50.78 0.80 -65.00
N ARG A 4 -51.29 1.66 -65.90
CA ARG A 4 -50.50 2.76 -66.47
C ARG A 4 -50.11 3.80 -65.41
N LEU A 5 -51.02 4.15 -64.50
CA LEU A 5 -50.73 5.07 -63.40
C LEU A 5 -49.78 4.44 -62.37
N CYS A 6 -49.86 3.12 -62.14
CA CYS A 6 -48.92 2.39 -61.30
C CYS A 6 -47.52 2.39 -61.93
N SER A 7 -47.41 2.09 -63.23
CA SER A 7 -46.13 2.13 -63.96
C SER A 7 -45.52 3.54 -64.00
N GLU A 8 -46.31 4.58 -64.28
CA GLU A 8 -45.83 5.98 -64.24
C GLU A 8 -45.36 6.38 -62.82
N ARG A 9 -45.99 5.84 -61.77
CA ARG A 9 -45.59 6.08 -60.37
C ARG A 9 -44.34 5.29 -59.99
N GLU A 10 -44.23 4.04 -60.42
CA GLU A 10 -43.04 3.19 -60.23
C GLU A 10 -41.81 3.79 -60.90
N ASP A 11 -41.94 4.26 -62.15
CA ASP A 11 -40.86 4.96 -62.86
C ASP A 11 -40.46 6.27 -62.15
N GLY A 12 -41.43 6.98 -61.57
CA GLY A 12 -41.18 8.16 -60.75
C GLY A 12 -40.41 7.85 -59.47
N LEU A 13 -40.79 6.79 -58.76
CA LEU A 13 -40.12 6.32 -57.53
C LEU A 13 -38.71 5.80 -57.82
N LEU A 14 -38.49 5.13 -58.95
CA LEU A 14 -37.17 4.70 -59.40
C LEU A 14 -36.24 5.88 -59.65
N LYS A 15 -36.71 6.91 -60.38
CA LYS A 15 -35.94 8.13 -60.61
C LYS A 15 -35.64 8.88 -59.31
N GLU A 16 -36.62 9.00 -58.41
CA GLU A 16 -36.40 9.61 -57.09
C GLU A 16 -35.32 8.85 -56.31
N ARG A 17 -35.39 7.51 -56.29
CA ARG A 17 -34.38 6.65 -55.68
C ARG A 17 -32.99 6.85 -56.29
N GLU A 18 -32.87 6.84 -57.61
CA GLU A 18 -31.59 7.07 -58.31
C GLU A 18 -30.99 8.43 -57.92
N THR A 19 -31.80 9.49 -57.88
CA THR A 19 -31.30 10.82 -57.46
C THR A 19 -30.88 10.87 -56.00
N LEU A 20 -31.53 10.11 -55.11
CA LEU A 20 -31.16 10.00 -53.71
C LEU A 20 -29.85 9.22 -53.54
N GLU A 21 -29.69 8.11 -54.26
CA GLU A 21 -28.48 7.30 -54.27
C GLU A 21 -27.28 8.08 -54.85
N GLU A 22 -27.46 8.87 -55.92
CA GLU A 22 -26.41 9.74 -56.46
C GLU A 22 -25.97 10.82 -55.46
N LYS A 23 -26.92 11.50 -54.83
CA LYS A 23 -26.63 12.52 -53.79
C LYS A 23 -25.93 11.90 -52.58
N PHE A 24 -26.37 10.70 -52.18
CA PHE A 24 -25.77 9.97 -51.08
C PHE A 24 -24.33 9.53 -51.40
N SER A 25 -24.09 8.99 -52.61
CA SER A 25 -22.77 8.61 -53.10
C SER A 25 -21.81 9.81 -53.15
N ALA A 26 -22.28 10.97 -53.61
CA ALA A 26 -21.49 12.21 -53.59
C ALA A 26 -21.13 12.65 -52.17
N THR A 27 -22.07 12.54 -51.23
CA THR A 27 -21.85 12.85 -49.80
C THR A 27 -20.82 11.92 -49.18
N ARG A 28 -20.92 10.61 -49.47
CA ARG A 28 -19.97 9.61 -49.01
C ARG A 28 -18.55 9.86 -49.53
N ARG A 29 -18.38 10.17 -50.82
CA ARG A 29 -17.06 10.53 -51.37
C ARG A 29 -16.46 11.75 -50.69
N LYS A 30 -17.30 12.74 -50.37
CA LYS A 30 -16.87 13.93 -49.63
C LYS A 30 -16.42 13.59 -48.21
N PHE A 31 -17.13 12.70 -47.53
CA PHE A 31 -16.75 12.21 -46.20
C PHE A 31 -15.45 11.41 -46.24
N GLU A 32 -15.28 10.50 -47.21
CA GLU A 32 -14.04 9.74 -47.42
C GLU A 32 -12.83 10.68 -47.65
N ALA A 33 -13.01 11.79 -48.36
CA ALA A 33 -11.98 12.82 -48.51
C ALA A 33 -11.70 13.58 -47.20
N GLN A 34 -12.72 13.81 -46.36
CA GLN A 34 -12.52 14.42 -45.04
C GLN A 34 -11.76 13.49 -44.08
N LEU A 35 -11.88 12.18 -44.22
CA LEU A 35 -11.15 11.20 -43.41
C LEU A 35 -9.63 11.33 -43.57
N GLU A 36 -9.12 11.76 -44.73
CA GLU A 36 -7.68 12.07 -44.89
C GLU A 36 -7.24 13.20 -43.95
N GLY A 37 -8.09 14.22 -43.75
CA GLY A 37 -7.83 15.29 -42.80
C GLY A 37 -7.81 14.83 -41.34
N VAL A 38 -8.61 13.80 -41.01
CA VAL A 38 -8.64 13.18 -39.68
C VAL A 38 -7.39 12.33 -39.47
N CYS A 39 -6.99 11.50 -40.45
CA CYS A 39 -5.76 10.72 -40.40
C CYS A 39 -4.55 11.62 -40.22
N ASN A 40 -4.44 12.69 -41.03
CA ASN A 40 -3.37 13.68 -40.91
C ASN A 40 -3.33 14.37 -39.53
N ALA A 41 -4.48 14.50 -38.85
CA ALA A 41 -4.52 15.06 -37.50
C ALA A 41 -3.95 14.08 -36.46
N VAL A 42 -4.19 12.77 -36.63
CA VAL A 42 -3.62 11.71 -35.80
C VAL A 42 -2.13 11.53 -36.09
N ASP A 43 -1.70 11.54 -37.35
CA ASP A 43 -0.28 11.44 -37.74
C ASP A 43 0.56 12.55 -37.07
N ARG A 44 0.04 13.79 -37.01
CA ARG A 44 0.71 14.90 -36.30
C ARG A 44 0.85 14.69 -34.80
N VAL A 45 -0.05 13.92 -34.19
CA VAL A 45 0.03 13.55 -32.77
C VAL A 45 1.05 12.42 -32.59
N GLU A 46 1.17 11.51 -33.56
CA GLU A 46 2.17 10.46 -33.60
C GLU A 46 3.59 10.98 -33.89
N GLU A 47 3.75 12.21 -34.39
CA GLU A 47 5.05 12.89 -34.52
C GLU A 47 5.53 13.55 -33.22
N LEU A 48 4.69 13.61 -32.17
CA LEU A 48 5.06 14.24 -30.91
C LEU A 48 6.10 13.38 -30.16
N GLY A 49 7.24 13.99 -29.82
CA GLY A 49 8.37 13.27 -29.21
C GLY A 49 8.94 13.90 -27.94
N THR A 50 8.35 14.97 -27.42
CA THR A 50 8.92 15.71 -26.27
C THR A 50 8.17 15.44 -24.97
N LEU A 51 8.78 14.65 -24.07
CA LEU A 51 8.21 14.29 -22.77
C LEU A 51 7.86 15.50 -21.90
N ARG A 52 8.68 16.56 -21.91
CA ARG A 52 8.47 17.77 -21.09
C ARG A 52 7.23 18.58 -21.47
N LEU A 53 6.76 18.45 -22.72
CA LEU A 53 5.59 19.16 -23.23
C LEU A 53 4.31 18.31 -23.10
N ALA A 54 4.27 17.36 -22.15
CA ALA A 54 3.14 16.44 -22.02
C ALA A 54 1.79 17.14 -21.87
N GLU A 55 1.71 18.25 -21.14
CA GLU A 55 0.47 19.04 -20.98
C GLU A 55 0.02 19.67 -22.31
N GLU A 56 0.93 20.28 -23.06
CA GLU A 56 0.64 20.84 -24.38
C GLU A 56 0.26 19.75 -25.38
N ASN A 57 0.95 18.62 -25.34
CA ASN A 57 0.70 17.47 -26.20
C ASN A 57 -0.67 16.84 -25.90
N LEU A 58 -1.08 16.76 -24.63
CA LEU A 58 -2.45 16.38 -24.26
C LEU A 58 -3.48 17.33 -24.87
N GLY A 59 -3.21 18.64 -24.90
CA GLY A 59 -4.07 19.60 -25.58
C GLY A 59 -4.20 19.33 -27.08
N ARG A 60 -3.10 18.95 -27.76
CA ARG A 60 -3.11 18.56 -29.18
C ARG A 60 -3.87 17.26 -29.43
N VAL A 61 -3.68 16.27 -28.53
CA VAL A 61 -4.40 14.99 -28.55
C VAL A 61 -5.90 15.24 -28.39
N ALA A 62 -6.31 16.09 -27.45
CA ALA A 62 -7.73 16.43 -27.25
C ALA A 62 -8.34 17.11 -28.49
N ALA A 63 -7.60 18.00 -29.16
CA ALA A 63 -8.05 18.62 -30.40
C ALA A 63 -8.16 17.61 -31.57
N ALA A 64 -7.28 16.61 -31.63
CA ALA A 64 -7.41 15.51 -32.59
C ALA A 64 -8.60 14.60 -32.24
N ARG A 65 -8.84 14.37 -30.95
CA ARG A 65 -9.99 13.58 -30.45
C ARG A 65 -11.33 14.16 -30.84
N GLU A 66 -11.51 15.47 -30.69
CA GLU A 66 -12.74 16.14 -31.11
C GLU A 66 -13.03 15.93 -32.61
N LYS A 67 -11.99 15.97 -33.46
CA LYS A 67 -12.12 15.72 -34.90
C LYS A 67 -12.45 14.25 -35.20
N VAL A 68 -11.80 13.31 -34.52
CA VAL A 68 -12.05 11.87 -34.67
C VAL A 68 -13.47 11.53 -34.22
N ASP A 69 -13.91 12.02 -33.06
CA ASP A 69 -15.27 11.79 -32.54
C ASP A 69 -16.33 12.35 -33.49
N GLY A 70 -16.10 13.54 -34.05
CA GLY A 70 -16.97 14.11 -35.10
C GLY A 70 -17.05 13.22 -36.35
N ALA A 71 -15.93 12.64 -36.79
CA ALA A 71 -15.91 11.71 -37.91
C ALA A 71 -16.57 10.36 -37.60
N VAL A 72 -16.46 9.86 -36.36
CA VAL A 72 -17.16 8.65 -35.90
C VAL A 72 -18.67 8.85 -35.91
N GLN A 73 -19.15 10.01 -35.44
CA GLN A 73 -20.58 10.35 -35.49
C GLN A 73 -21.10 10.45 -36.93
N GLU A 74 -20.33 11.08 -37.83
CA GLU A 74 -20.73 11.19 -39.22
C GLU A 74 -20.67 9.83 -39.94
N ALA A 75 -19.67 8.98 -39.65
CA ALA A 75 -19.62 7.61 -40.15
C ALA A 75 -20.85 6.79 -39.71
N ALA A 76 -21.29 6.94 -38.45
CA ALA A 76 -22.50 6.28 -37.96
C ALA A 76 -23.75 6.72 -38.74
N ARG A 77 -23.89 8.02 -39.04
CA ARG A 77 -25.00 8.55 -39.86
C ARG A 77 -24.94 8.05 -41.31
N VAL A 78 -23.75 7.92 -41.88
CA VAL A 78 -23.58 7.34 -43.23
C VAL A 78 -23.99 5.88 -43.23
N ASN A 79 -23.56 5.10 -42.23
CA ASN A 79 -23.91 3.69 -42.08
C ASN A 79 -25.42 3.48 -41.88
N GLU A 80 -26.08 4.32 -41.08
CA GLU A 80 -27.54 4.28 -40.91
C GLU A 80 -28.27 4.48 -42.25
N LYS A 81 -27.84 5.46 -43.05
CA LYS A 81 -28.39 5.71 -44.39
C LYS A 81 -28.09 4.57 -45.38
N GLU A 82 -26.94 3.91 -45.28
CA GLU A 82 -26.64 2.73 -46.10
C GLU A 82 -27.63 1.59 -45.80
N VAL A 83 -27.93 1.36 -44.52
CA VAL A 83 -28.93 0.38 -44.10
C VAL A 83 -30.32 0.74 -44.63
N ASP A 84 -30.75 2.00 -44.50
CA ASP A 84 -32.06 2.47 -44.98
C ASP A 84 -32.22 2.30 -46.50
N LEU A 85 -31.12 2.46 -47.26
CA LEU A 85 -31.09 2.29 -48.71
C LEU A 85 -30.86 0.82 -49.15
N GLY A 86 -30.67 -0.11 -48.20
CA GLY A 86 -30.36 -1.52 -48.48
C GLY A 86 -28.98 -1.74 -49.11
N LEU A 87 -28.05 -0.81 -48.89
CA LEU A 87 -26.66 -0.87 -49.34
C LEU A 87 -25.78 -1.60 -48.32
N PRO A 88 -24.65 -2.20 -48.75
CA PRO A 88 -23.69 -2.78 -47.81
C PRO A 88 -23.04 -1.69 -46.96
N VAL A 89 -22.99 -1.92 -45.64
CA VAL A 89 -22.41 -0.99 -44.67
C VAL A 89 -20.91 -0.85 -44.87
N SER A 90 -20.44 0.39 -44.91
CA SER A 90 -19.04 0.75 -45.07
C SER A 90 -18.27 0.58 -43.77
N PRO A 91 -17.16 -0.17 -43.78
CA PRO A 91 -16.41 -0.44 -42.56
C PRO A 91 -15.49 0.71 -42.12
N PHE A 92 -15.20 1.68 -42.99
CA PHE A 92 -14.31 2.83 -42.75
C PHE A 92 -13.00 2.46 -42.02
N GLU A 93 -12.23 1.52 -42.56
CA GLU A 93 -11.00 1.01 -41.93
C GLU A 93 -9.97 2.09 -41.57
N LYS A 94 -9.82 3.13 -42.40
CA LYS A 94 -8.96 4.29 -42.09
C LYS A 94 -9.38 5.01 -40.80
N LEU A 95 -10.68 5.16 -40.57
CA LEU A 95 -11.21 5.79 -39.36
C LEU A 95 -10.96 4.90 -38.13
N LYS A 96 -11.14 3.57 -38.26
CA LYS A 96 -10.81 2.63 -37.18
C LYS A 96 -9.33 2.67 -36.80
N GLN A 97 -8.44 2.73 -37.80
CA GLN A 97 -6.99 2.88 -37.58
C GLN A 97 -6.67 4.21 -36.88
N ALA A 98 -7.25 5.32 -37.35
CA ALA A 98 -7.08 6.64 -36.73
C ALA A 98 -7.57 6.68 -35.27
N VAL A 99 -8.71 6.04 -34.98
CA VAL A 99 -9.21 5.90 -33.60
C VAL A 99 -8.22 5.11 -32.73
N ALA A 100 -7.76 3.95 -33.20
CA ALA A 100 -6.82 3.11 -32.46
C ALA A 100 -5.46 3.80 -32.20
N GLY A 101 -4.90 4.47 -33.20
CA GLY A 101 -3.65 5.24 -33.07
C GLY A 101 -3.79 6.40 -32.08
N LEU A 102 -4.92 7.11 -32.14
CA LEU A 102 -5.21 8.19 -31.20
C LEU A 102 -5.41 7.68 -29.76
N GLU A 103 -6.11 6.57 -29.56
CA GLU A 103 -6.28 5.96 -28.23
C GLU A 103 -4.93 5.55 -27.60
N ALA A 104 -3.99 5.06 -28.41
CA ALA A 104 -2.63 4.75 -27.95
C ALA A 104 -1.90 6.05 -27.53
N CYS A 105 -2.00 7.11 -28.33
CA CYS A 105 -1.41 8.41 -28.02
C CYS A 105 -2.02 9.06 -26.76
N GLU A 106 -3.34 8.96 -26.56
CA GLU A 106 -4.02 9.44 -25.36
C GLU A 106 -3.48 8.78 -24.09
N LYS A 107 -3.35 7.45 -24.12
CA LYS A 107 -2.79 6.70 -22.98
C LYS A 107 -1.34 7.10 -22.72
N LEU A 108 -0.54 7.27 -23.77
CA LEU A 108 0.84 7.72 -23.66
C LEU A 108 0.95 9.10 -23.01
N TRP A 109 0.27 10.09 -23.58
CA TRP A 109 0.40 11.48 -23.12
C TRP A 109 -0.25 11.68 -21.75
N GLY A 110 -1.30 10.92 -21.43
CA GLY A 110 -1.89 10.86 -20.09
C GLY A 110 -0.89 10.34 -19.06
N LEU A 111 -0.22 9.22 -19.36
CA LEU A 111 0.81 8.65 -18.50
C LEU A 111 2.03 9.58 -18.38
N ALA A 112 2.47 10.21 -19.47
CA ALA A 112 3.58 11.16 -19.48
C ALA A 112 3.29 12.40 -18.61
N PHE A 113 2.05 12.89 -18.64
CA PHE A 113 1.63 14.00 -17.78
C PHE A 113 1.61 13.60 -16.30
N GLU A 114 1.03 12.43 -15.99
CA GLU A 114 1.02 11.88 -14.63
C GLU A 114 2.45 11.70 -14.10
N PHE A 115 3.33 11.11 -14.92
CA PHE A 115 4.74 10.92 -14.63
C PHE A 115 5.44 12.26 -14.35
N ASN A 116 5.31 13.27 -15.21
CA ASN A 116 5.97 14.56 -14.99
C ASN A 116 5.54 15.22 -13.68
N ARG A 117 4.24 15.20 -13.38
CA ARG A 117 3.67 15.75 -12.15
C ARG A 117 4.21 15.00 -10.92
N ASP A 118 4.10 13.68 -10.93
CA ASP A 118 4.42 12.85 -9.78
C ASP A 118 5.93 12.78 -9.56
N HIS A 119 6.73 12.58 -10.61
CA HIS A 119 8.18 12.61 -10.55
C HIS A 119 8.72 13.96 -10.04
N GLN A 120 8.11 15.09 -10.47
CA GLN A 120 8.46 16.40 -9.92
C GLN A 120 8.15 16.48 -8.42
N GLN A 121 6.98 15.98 -8.00
CA GLN A 121 6.61 15.96 -6.58
C GLN A 121 7.54 15.06 -5.76
N TRP A 122 7.87 13.87 -6.25
CA TRP A 122 8.75 12.93 -5.54
C TRP A 122 10.17 13.50 -5.41
N THR A 123 10.66 14.16 -6.47
CA THR A 123 12.04 14.64 -6.54
C THR A 123 12.25 16.00 -5.86
N ARG A 124 11.29 16.92 -6.01
CA ARG A 124 11.40 18.32 -5.57
C ARG A 124 10.41 18.70 -4.45
N GLY A 125 9.47 17.84 -4.11
CA GLY A 125 8.59 18.04 -2.97
C GLY A 125 9.32 17.77 -1.64
N PRO A 126 8.70 18.15 -0.51
CA PRO A 126 9.22 17.85 0.82
C PRO A 126 9.36 16.34 1.03
N LEU A 127 10.59 15.84 1.21
CA LEU A 127 10.86 14.41 1.20
C LEU A 127 10.21 13.68 2.37
N PHE A 128 10.43 14.17 3.60
CA PHE A 128 10.06 13.48 4.84
C PHE A 128 8.55 13.29 5.06
N TYR A 129 7.72 13.96 4.26
CA TYR A 129 6.26 13.87 4.34
C TYR A 129 5.64 12.97 3.28
N GLN A 130 6.46 12.40 2.40
CA GLN A 130 5.99 11.45 1.41
C GLN A 130 5.85 10.05 2.02
N GLU A 131 4.96 9.24 1.46
CA GLU A 131 4.76 7.85 1.87
C GLU A 131 5.49 6.91 0.90
N PRO A 132 6.62 6.29 1.30
CA PRO A 132 7.47 5.52 0.38
C PRO A 132 6.73 4.39 -0.34
N LYS A 133 5.76 3.78 0.33
CA LYS A 133 4.94 2.70 -0.25
C LYS A 133 4.08 3.19 -1.41
N LEU A 134 3.43 4.36 -1.26
CA LEU A 134 2.60 4.92 -2.34
C LEU A 134 3.45 5.29 -3.56
N ILE A 135 4.66 5.79 -3.34
CA ILE A 135 5.61 6.09 -4.42
C ILE A 135 6.03 4.81 -5.15
N ASP A 136 6.41 3.75 -4.42
CA ASP A 136 6.82 2.48 -5.03
C ASP A 136 5.67 1.82 -5.81
N ASP A 137 4.46 1.82 -5.25
CA ASP A 137 3.26 1.30 -5.92
C ASP A 137 2.95 2.12 -7.19
N ALA A 138 3.02 3.46 -7.12
CA ALA A 138 2.77 4.33 -8.26
C ALA A 138 3.84 4.19 -9.36
N SER A 139 5.12 4.21 -8.99
CA SER A 139 6.23 4.04 -9.94
C SER A 139 6.21 2.66 -10.62
N SER A 140 5.88 1.60 -9.89
CA SER A 140 5.70 0.25 -10.44
C SER A 140 4.54 0.20 -11.43
N ARG A 141 3.40 0.80 -11.09
CA ARG A 141 2.24 0.90 -11.99
C ARG A 141 2.60 1.66 -13.27
N MET A 142 3.27 2.81 -13.16
CA MET A 142 3.69 3.60 -14.33
C MET A 142 4.65 2.83 -15.22
N LEU A 143 5.61 2.10 -14.66
CA LEU A 143 6.57 1.29 -15.43
C LEU A 143 5.88 0.15 -16.20
N ASN A 144 4.90 -0.50 -15.57
CA ASN A 144 4.10 -1.55 -16.21
C ASN A 144 3.28 -0.99 -17.38
N LEU A 145 2.62 0.15 -17.18
CA LEU A 145 1.85 0.82 -18.24
C LEU A 145 2.76 1.31 -19.37
N ALA A 146 3.93 1.86 -19.05
CA ALA A 146 4.91 2.28 -20.03
C ALA A 146 5.38 1.10 -20.90
N SER A 147 5.62 -0.07 -20.29
CA SER A 147 6.02 -1.28 -21.01
C SER A 147 4.92 -1.78 -21.95
N GLN A 148 3.66 -1.76 -21.51
CA GLN A 148 2.52 -2.10 -22.37
C GLN A 148 2.37 -1.12 -23.56
N LEU A 149 2.57 0.18 -23.32
CA LEU A 149 2.53 1.19 -24.37
C LEU A 149 3.67 1.03 -25.36
N GLU A 150 4.85 0.63 -24.90
CA GLU A 150 6.00 0.38 -25.77
C GLU A 150 5.70 -0.68 -26.83
N GLU A 151 4.94 -1.72 -26.50
CA GLU A 151 4.53 -2.78 -27.43
C GLU A 151 3.52 -2.30 -28.49
N LEU A 152 2.80 -1.19 -28.24
CA LEU A 152 1.79 -0.65 -29.16
C LEU A 152 2.40 0.22 -30.26
N PHE A 153 3.58 0.79 -30.05
CA PHE A 153 4.22 1.70 -31.00
C PHE A 153 5.33 0.99 -31.77
N ALA A 154 5.38 1.24 -33.09
CA ALA A 154 6.44 0.71 -33.95
C ALA A 154 7.83 1.20 -33.51
N GLU A 155 8.84 0.41 -33.84
CA GLU A 155 10.25 0.79 -33.66
C GLU A 155 10.54 2.10 -34.42
N ASP A 156 11.41 2.94 -33.85
CA ASP A 156 11.83 4.24 -34.38
C ASP A 156 10.75 5.35 -34.46
N THR A 157 9.64 5.22 -33.72
CA THR A 157 8.64 6.29 -33.61
C THR A 157 8.94 7.25 -32.44
N PRO A 158 8.68 8.57 -32.58
CA PRO A 158 8.87 9.53 -31.50
C PRO A 158 8.10 9.18 -30.19
N PRO A 159 6.84 8.71 -30.25
CA PRO A 159 6.08 8.21 -29.09
C PRO A 159 6.80 7.10 -28.34
N ARG A 160 7.40 6.13 -29.06
CA ARG A 160 8.19 5.06 -28.44
C ARG A 160 9.45 5.61 -27.75
N GLY A 161 10.10 6.60 -28.36
CA GLY A 161 11.21 7.31 -27.73
C GLY A 161 10.83 8.00 -26.42
N VAL A 162 9.63 8.59 -26.35
CA VAL A 162 9.07 9.17 -25.11
C VAL A 162 8.86 8.10 -24.04
N VAL A 163 8.28 6.95 -24.42
CA VAL A 163 8.11 5.81 -23.50
C VAL A 163 9.45 5.35 -22.95
N ALA A 164 10.44 5.12 -23.82
CA ALA A 164 11.77 4.68 -23.41
C ALA A 164 12.45 5.68 -22.45
N ALA A 165 12.37 6.98 -22.75
CA ALA A 165 12.91 8.03 -21.87
C ALA A 165 12.23 8.04 -20.50
N MET A 166 10.90 7.88 -20.46
CA MET A 166 10.14 7.83 -19.21
C MET A 166 10.48 6.58 -18.39
N LYS A 167 10.63 5.42 -19.04
CA LYS A 167 11.06 4.18 -18.36
C LYS A 167 12.43 4.34 -17.74
N LEU A 168 13.39 4.87 -18.49
CA LEU A 168 14.75 5.11 -17.99
C LEU A 168 14.74 6.04 -16.76
N GLN A 169 14.02 7.17 -16.83
CA GLN A 169 13.91 8.09 -15.70
C GLN A 169 13.20 7.46 -14.49
N LEU A 170 12.17 6.63 -14.71
CA LEU A 170 11.53 5.88 -13.64
C LEU A 170 12.49 4.87 -13.00
N GLU A 171 13.27 4.14 -13.79
CA GLU A 171 14.25 3.17 -13.30
C GLU A 171 15.34 3.86 -12.47
N GLU A 172 15.91 4.95 -12.97
CA GLU A 172 16.88 5.78 -12.25
C GLU A 172 16.29 6.31 -10.93
N PHE A 173 15.05 6.80 -10.95
CA PHE A 173 14.35 7.24 -9.74
C PHE A 173 14.17 6.09 -8.75
N ARG A 174 13.84 4.87 -9.21
CA ARG A 174 13.61 3.71 -8.34
C ARG A 174 14.86 3.27 -7.59
N GLU A 175 16.06 3.53 -8.11
CA GLU A 175 17.31 3.29 -7.37
C GLU A 175 17.39 4.11 -6.06
N SER A 176 16.68 5.24 -5.99
CA SER A 176 16.59 6.07 -4.78
C SER A 176 15.52 5.62 -3.78
N LEU A 177 14.62 4.69 -4.13
CA LEU A 177 13.54 4.22 -3.24
C LEU A 177 14.06 3.66 -1.90
N PRO A 178 15.15 2.86 -1.84
CA PRO A 178 15.69 2.41 -0.57
C PRO A 178 16.08 3.58 0.35
N LEU A 179 16.65 4.65 -0.21
CA LEU A 179 16.99 5.86 0.53
C LEU A 179 15.73 6.54 1.07
N ILE A 180 14.73 6.74 0.22
CA ILE A 180 13.44 7.34 0.59
C ILE A 180 12.78 6.52 1.72
N ARG A 181 12.80 5.18 1.64
CA ARG A 181 12.22 4.30 2.67
C ARG A 181 12.86 4.47 4.04
N VAL A 182 14.18 4.68 4.10
CA VAL A 182 14.88 4.92 5.37
C VAL A 182 14.54 6.29 5.90
N LEU A 183 14.73 7.33 5.08
CA LEU A 183 14.63 8.71 5.52
C LEU A 183 13.20 9.10 5.90
N CYS A 184 12.19 8.54 5.24
CA CYS A 184 10.79 8.78 5.55
C CYS A 184 10.22 7.79 6.59
N TRP A 185 11.08 7.02 7.27
CA TRP A 185 10.63 6.11 8.31
C TRP A 185 10.19 6.89 9.55
N LYS A 186 8.89 6.83 9.87
CA LYS A 186 8.29 7.55 11.02
C LYS A 186 8.80 7.08 12.40
N GLY A 187 9.44 5.93 12.49
CA GLY A 187 10.03 5.42 13.73
C GLY A 187 11.47 5.90 14.00
N LEU A 188 12.02 6.80 13.17
CA LEU A 188 13.31 7.43 13.45
C LEU A 188 13.15 8.43 14.61
N VAL A 189 14.05 8.33 15.59
CA VAL A 189 14.11 9.20 16.77
C VAL A 189 15.44 9.95 16.78
N ALA A 190 15.62 10.93 17.67
CA ALA A 190 16.80 11.79 17.73
C ALA A 190 18.14 11.02 17.63
N ARG A 191 18.31 9.92 18.39
CA ARG A 191 19.52 9.06 18.29
C ARG A 191 19.81 8.55 16.87
N HIS A 192 18.78 8.18 16.11
CA HIS A 192 18.96 7.67 14.76
C HIS A 192 19.34 8.79 13.80
N TRP A 193 18.81 10.00 14.01
CA TRP A 193 19.19 11.17 13.23
C TRP A 193 20.63 11.61 13.50
N GLU A 194 21.10 11.49 14.73
CA GLU A 194 22.51 11.67 15.09
C GLU A 194 23.39 10.63 14.37
N GLU A 195 23.05 9.34 14.45
CA GLU A 195 23.79 8.29 13.74
C GLU A 195 23.79 8.49 12.21
N ILE A 196 22.66 8.92 11.65
CA ILE A 196 22.56 9.25 10.22
C ILE A 196 23.46 10.44 9.91
N SER A 197 23.44 11.49 10.73
CA SER A 197 24.27 12.70 10.58
C SER A 197 25.76 12.37 10.62
N ASP A 198 26.18 11.46 11.51
CA ASP A 198 27.56 10.98 11.60
C ASP A 198 27.99 10.20 10.35
N VAL A 199 27.09 9.37 9.81
CA VAL A 199 27.36 8.58 8.59
C VAL A 199 27.49 9.47 7.35
N VAL A 200 26.64 10.49 7.22
CA VAL A 200 26.65 11.39 6.06
C VAL A 200 27.63 12.57 6.21
N GLY A 201 28.10 12.84 7.43
CA GLY A 201 29.09 13.88 7.74
C GLY A 201 28.53 15.29 7.88
N PHE A 202 27.20 15.46 8.00
CA PHE A 202 26.53 16.74 8.22
C PHE A 202 25.23 16.56 9.01
N HIS A 203 24.76 17.62 9.66
CA HIS A 203 23.52 17.59 10.43
C HIS A 203 22.31 17.37 9.53
N MET A 204 21.59 16.27 9.75
CA MET A 204 20.39 15.92 8.99
C MET A 204 19.25 15.54 9.92
N GLU A 205 18.14 16.26 9.79
CA GLU A 205 16.90 16.07 10.54
C GLU A 205 15.69 16.29 9.63
N PRO A 206 14.48 15.86 10.05
CA PRO A 206 13.26 16.12 9.30
C PRO A 206 13.01 17.62 9.15
N ASP A 207 13.25 18.15 7.94
CA ASP A 207 13.00 19.55 7.59
C ASP A 207 12.26 19.62 6.24
N PRO A 208 11.18 20.43 6.13
CA PRO A 208 10.37 20.54 4.92
C PRO A 208 11.12 21.07 3.69
N THR A 209 12.31 21.65 3.87
CA THR A 209 13.18 22.16 2.79
C THR A 209 14.05 21.08 2.16
N PHE A 210 14.17 19.89 2.75
CA PHE A 210 14.86 18.77 2.11
C PHE A 210 13.98 18.15 1.03
N THR A 211 14.59 18.04 -0.15
CA THR A 211 14.03 17.36 -1.32
C THR A 211 14.95 16.21 -1.70
N LEU A 212 14.42 15.21 -2.40
CA LEU A 212 15.24 14.09 -2.87
C LEU A 212 16.40 14.58 -3.74
N SER A 213 16.15 15.55 -4.64
CA SER A 213 17.20 16.15 -5.48
C SER A 213 18.36 16.66 -4.63
N ARG A 214 18.05 17.43 -3.57
CA ARG A 214 19.08 17.99 -2.69
C ARG A 214 19.85 16.90 -1.94
N ILE A 215 19.18 15.82 -1.52
CA ILE A 215 19.83 14.70 -0.83
C ILE A 215 20.76 13.93 -1.78
N LEU A 216 20.36 13.74 -3.03
CA LEU A 216 21.20 13.14 -4.06
C LEU A 216 22.38 14.04 -4.43
N ASP A 217 22.19 15.36 -4.53
CA ASP A 217 23.26 16.34 -4.78
C ASP A 217 24.29 16.37 -3.64
N MET A 218 23.84 16.09 -2.41
CA MET A 218 24.68 15.93 -1.22
C MET A 218 25.31 14.53 -1.11
N ASP A 219 25.16 13.69 -2.13
CA ASP A 219 25.86 12.41 -2.30
C ASP A 219 25.54 11.37 -1.21
N VAL A 220 24.41 11.54 -0.53
CA VAL A 220 23.91 10.65 0.52
C VAL A 220 23.62 9.24 -0.02
N GLY A 221 23.40 9.12 -1.34
CA GLY A 221 23.22 7.86 -2.06
C GLY A 221 24.36 6.85 -1.83
N LYS A 222 25.59 7.30 -1.60
CA LYS A 222 26.73 6.42 -1.31
C LYS A 222 26.60 5.66 0.01
N HIS A 223 25.83 6.22 0.94
CA HIS A 223 25.67 5.68 2.28
C HIS A 223 24.39 4.84 2.45
N VAL A 224 23.64 4.57 1.37
CA VAL A 224 22.34 3.87 1.42
C VAL A 224 22.39 2.57 2.20
N SER A 225 23.45 1.76 2.04
CA SER A 225 23.57 0.50 2.80
C SER A 225 23.67 0.73 4.32
N ALA A 226 24.46 1.72 4.75
CA ALA A 226 24.60 2.08 6.16
C ALA A 226 23.30 2.68 6.71
N LEU A 227 22.66 3.56 5.95
CA LEU A 227 21.37 4.15 6.30
C LEU A 227 20.27 3.09 6.43
N MET A 228 20.23 2.12 5.51
CA MET A 228 19.32 0.97 5.58
C MET A 228 19.52 0.14 6.84
N ALA A 229 20.76 -0.04 7.29
CA ALA A 229 21.03 -0.73 8.56
C ALA A 229 20.50 0.05 9.77
N ILE A 230 20.63 1.39 9.78
CA ILE A 230 20.04 2.25 10.82
C ILE A 230 18.50 2.14 10.78
N GLY A 231 17.90 2.26 9.59
CA GLY A 231 16.45 2.13 9.41
C GLY A 231 15.91 0.77 9.86
N ALA A 232 16.65 -0.32 9.61
CA ALA A 232 16.29 -1.66 10.08
C ALA A 232 16.30 -1.75 11.61
N ARG A 233 17.30 -1.16 12.28
CA ARG A 233 17.32 -1.07 13.76
C ARG A 233 16.14 -0.25 14.27
N ALA A 234 15.88 0.92 13.68
CA ALA A 234 14.76 1.77 14.05
C ALA A 234 13.40 1.06 13.89
N ALA A 235 13.24 0.22 12.85
CA ALA A 235 12.04 -0.57 12.66
C ALA A 235 11.85 -1.62 13.77
N VAL A 236 12.92 -2.31 14.16
CA VAL A 236 12.89 -3.26 15.30
C VAL A 236 12.55 -2.53 16.59
N GLU A 237 13.17 -1.39 16.86
CA GLU A 237 12.90 -0.61 18.06
C GLU A 237 11.47 -0.09 18.13
N SER A 238 10.93 0.42 17.01
CA SER A 238 9.54 0.87 16.95
C SER A 238 8.57 -0.28 17.23
N ARG A 239 8.86 -1.49 16.74
CA ARG A 239 8.07 -2.69 17.05
C ARG A 239 8.10 -3.00 18.55
N ILE A 240 9.29 -2.98 19.16
CA ILE A 240 9.47 -3.21 20.60
C ILE A 240 8.71 -2.15 21.41
N ALA A 241 8.78 -0.89 21.00
CA ALA A 241 8.07 0.20 21.67
C ALA A 241 6.55 0.01 21.61
N GLU A 242 5.99 -0.38 20.46
CA GLU A 242 4.56 -0.65 20.34
C GLU A 242 4.15 -1.88 21.18
N ALA A 243 4.93 -2.97 21.14
CA ALA A 243 4.69 -4.14 21.98
C ALA A 243 4.69 -3.78 23.49
N LEU A 244 5.64 -2.96 23.94
CA LEU A 244 5.68 -2.49 25.32
C LEU A 244 4.46 -1.63 25.67
N LYS A 245 4.01 -0.79 24.75
CA LYS A 245 2.82 0.05 24.91
C LYS A 245 1.54 -0.79 25.02
N GLU A 246 1.37 -1.79 24.15
CA GLU A 246 0.27 -2.76 24.21
C GLU A 246 0.29 -3.54 25.54
N LEU A 247 1.45 -4.05 25.95
CA LEU A 247 1.61 -4.78 27.21
C LEU A 247 1.32 -3.90 28.43
N LYS A 248 1.63 -2.60 28.38
CA LYS A 248 1.26 -1.62 29.42
C LYS A 248 -0.25 -1.37 29.42
N GLY A 249 -0.87 -1.19 28.25
CA GLY A 249 -2.31 -0.95 28.12
C GLY A 249 -3.16 -2.16 28.51
N GLN A 250 -2.62 -3.37 28.39
CA GLN A 250 -3.28 -4.63 28.74
C GLN A 250 -2.91 -5.14 30.15
N ALA A 251 -2.23 -4.33 30.96
CA ALA A 251 -1.93 -4.69 32.35
C ALA A 251 -3.25 -4.78 33.13
N ALA A 252 -3.84 -5.98 33.17
CA ALA A 252 -5.02 -6.25 33.95
C ALA A 252 -4.71 -6.08 35.43
N GLU A 253 -5.66 -5.51 36.19
CA GLU A 253 -5.62 -5.59 37.64
C GLU A 253 -5.74 -7.05 38.06
N LEU A 254 -4.63 -7.63 38.53
CA LEU A 254 -4.59 -8.98 39.04
C LEU A 254 -4.96 -8.94 40.53
N THR A 255 -6.16 -9.42 40.84
CA THR A 255 -6.67 -9.43 42.22
C THR A 255 -6.66 -10.83 42.80
N LEU A 256 -5.80 -11.04 43.80
CA LEU A 256 -5.85 -12.21 44.66
C LEU A 256 -6.91 -12.02 45.74
N LYS A 257 -7.83 -12.99 45.87
CA LYS A 257 -8.88 -12.95 46.89
C LYS A 257 -8.54 -13.94 47.98
N ALA A 258 -8.67 -13.52 49.24
CA ALA A 258 -8.54 -14.42 50.38
C ALA A 258 -9.92 -14.89 50.84
N THR A 259 -10.04 -16.17 51.17
CA THR A 259 -11.23 -16.82 51.71
C THR A 259 -10.92 -17.47 53.04
N ARG A 260 -11.89 -17.51 53.94
CA ARG A 260 -11.72 -18.10 55.27
C ARG A 260 -11.48 -19.61 55.16
N PHE A 261 -10.51 -20.12 55.92
CA PHE A 261 -10.18 -21.55 55.95
C PHE A 261 -11.09 -22.30 56.93
N GLY A 262 -12.17 -22.90 56.42
CA GLY A 262 -13.07 -23.76 57.20
C GLY A 262 -13.64 -23.06 58.44
N TRP A 263 -13.43 -23.66 59.62
CA TRP A 263 -13.87 -23.12 60.92
C TRP A 263 -12.85 -22.18 61.58
N THR A 264 -11.64 -22.05 61.04
CA THR A 264 -10.56 -21.26 61.66
C THR A 264 -10.75 -19.75 61.42
N SER A 265 -10.05 -18.89 62.16
CA SER A 265 -9.97 -17.44 61.88
C SER A 265 -8.99 -17.08 60.75
N LEU A 266 -8.31 -18.07 60.17
CA LEU A 266 -7.27 -17.86 59.16
C LEU A 266 -7.87 -17.66 57.77
N PHE A 267 -7.17 -16.87 56.96
CA PHE A 267 -7.51 -16.62 55.56
C PHE A 267 -6.47 -17.29 54.66
N VAL A 268 -6.96 -17.80 53.55
CA VAL A 268 -6.27 -18.64 52.58
C VAL A 268 -6.56 -18.08 51.20
N LEU A 269 -5.62 -18.18 50.27
CA LEU A 269 -5.86 -17.71 48.91
C LEU A 269 -6.99 -18.53 48.26
N SER A 270 -7.94 -17.85 47.65
CA SER A 270 -9.04 -18.49 46.93
C SER A 270 -8.47 -19.24 45.72
N PRO A 271 -8.70 -20.55 45.59
CA PRO A 271 -8.18 -21.35 44.48
C PRO A 271 -8.56 -20.81 43.10
N ASP A 272 -9.77 -20.26 42.99
CA ASP A 272 -10.25 -19.69 41.72
C ASP A 272 -9.53 -18.38 41.37
N SER A 273 -9.22 -17.54 42.38
CA SER A 273 -8.44 -16.32 42.16
C SER A 273 -6.99 -16.63 41.80
N VAL A 274 -6.38 -17.65 42.42
CA VAL A 274 -5.03 -18.09 42.10
C VAL A 274 -4.96 -18.68 40.68
N ARG A 275 -5.92 -19.53 40.30
CA ARG A 275 -6.01 -20.07 38.93
C ARG A 275 -6.16 -18.96 37.89
N ALA A 276 -6.99 -17.96 38.16
CA ALA A 276 -7.17 -16.81 37.27
C ALA A 276 -5.87 -16.00 37.11
N VAL A 277 -5.18 -15.70 38.22
CA VAL A 277 -3.90 -14.98 38.19
C VAL A 277 -2.83 -15.79 37.45
N ARG A 278 -2.73 -17.11 37.70
CA ARG A 278 -1.80 -17.99 36.97
C ARG A 278 -2.06 -18.01 35.47
N GLY A 279 -3.33 -18.10 35.06
CA GLY A 279 -3.72 -18.03 33.65
C GLY A 279 -3.26 -16.71 33.03
N ALA A 280 -3.53 -15.59 33.69
CA ALA A 280 -3.10 -14.27 33.21
C ALA A 280 -1.57 -14.13 33.13
N LEU A 281 -0.82 -14.62 34.12
CA LEU A 281 0.65 -14.63 34.10
C LEU A 281 1.19 -15.50 32.96
N ALA A 282 0.59 -16.68 32.72
CA ALA A 282 0.98 -17.56 31.62
C ALA A 282 0.72 -16.92 30.25
N ASP A 283 -0.42 -16.27 30.07
CA ASP A 283 -0.75 -15.52 28.85
C ASP A 283 0.23 -14.36 28.61
N GLN A 284 0.57 -13.62 29.68
CA GLN A 284 1.57 -12.55 29.60
C GLN A 284 2.96 -13.09 29.23
N LEU A 285 3.38 -14.22 29.82
CA LEU A 285 4.66 -14.86 29.47
C LEU A 285 4.70 -15.30 28.02
N LEU A 286 3.63 -15.93 27.51
CA LEU A 286 3.56 -16.34 26.11
C LEU A 286 3.70 -15.15 25.15
N ARG A 287 3.06 -14.02 25.46
CA ARG A 287 3.18 -12.78 24.67
C ARG A 287 4.59 -12.20 24.73
N LEU A 288 5.17 -12.12 25.92
CA LEU A 288 6.54 -11.63 26.12
C LEU A 288 7.56 -12.50 25.38
N ASP A 289 7.44 -13.82 25.49
CA ASP A 289 8.28 -14.78 24.78
C ASP A 289 8.11 -14.66 23.26
N GLY A 290 6.87 -14.50 22.79
CA GLY A 290 6.58 -14.27 21.37
C GLY A 290 7.23 -13.01 20.82
N GLU A 291 7.15 -11.88 21.52
CA GLU A 291 7.80 -10.64 21.08
C GLU A 291 9.33 -10.68 21.20
N ILE A 292 9.88 -11.31 22.26
CA ILE A 292 11.34 -11.50 22.40
C ILE A 292 11.88 -12.40 21.28
N MET A 293 11.18 -13.49 20.94
CA MET A 293 11.59 -14.40 19.86
C MET A 293 11.63 -13.71 18.50
N LYS A 294 10.66 -12.83 18.22
CA LYS A 294 10.60 -12.05 16.98
C LYS A 294 11.80 -11.10 16.81
N VAL A 295 12.49 -10.76 17.89
CA VAL A 295 13.66 -9.85 17.89
C VAL A 295 14.93 -10.53 18.42
N ALA A 296 14.98 -11.86 18.45
CA ALA A 296 16.08 -12.61 19.06
C ALA A 296 17.47 -12.34 18.43
N GLY A 297 17.51 -11.89 17.18
CA GLY A 297 18.75 -11.49 16.48
C GLY A 297 19.03 -9.98 16.49
N ALA A 298 18.22 -9.17 17.18
CA ALA A 298 18.42 -7.74 17.27
C ALA A 298 19.54 -7.39 18.26
N THR A 299 20.24 -6.29 18.01
CA THR A 299 21.17 -5.71 18.98
C THR A 299 20.45 -5.36 20.28
N GLU A 300 21.16 -5.44 21.42
CA GLU A 300 20.59 -5.03 22.70
C GLU A 300 20.23 -3.55 22.70
N VAL A 301 18.92 -3.28 22.69
CA VAL A 301 18.35 -1.94 22.78
C VAL A 301 17.59 -1.80 24.10
N PRO A 302 17.46 -0.59 24.67
CA PRO A 302 16.81 -0.39 25.97
C PRO A 302 15.40 -1.00 26.08
N GLY A 303 14.62 -0.97 24.99
CA GLY A 303 13.29 -1.58 24.97
C GLY A 303 13.32 -3.11 25.10
N LEU A 304 14.34 -3.78 24.54
CA LEU A 304 14.49 -5.23 24.65
C LEU A 304 14.84 -5.64 26.09
N LEU A 305 15.67 -4.83 26.77
CA LEU A 305 15.97 -5.01 28.19
C LEU A 305 14.71 -4.84 29.05
N GLU A 306 13.84 -3.87 28.72
CA GLU A 306 12.56 -3.72 29.43
C GLU A 306 11.65 -4.95 29.23
N LEU A 307 11.55 -5.49 28.02
CA LEU A 307 10.76 -6.71 27.73
C LEU A 307 11.28 -7.92 28.53
N ARG A 308 12.61 -8.15 28.53
CA ARG A 308 13.23 -9.23 29.30
C ARG A 308 13.03 -9.04 30.80
N GLY A 309 13.22 -7.83 31.31
CA GLY A 309 12.99 -7.54 32.73
C GLY A 309 11.52 -7.72 33.14
N ARG A 310 10.55 -7.41 32.25
CA ARG A 310 9.13 -7.71 32.49
C ARG A 310 8.88 -9.21 32.58
N ARG A 311 9.45 -9.99 31.65
CA ARG A 311 9.36 -11.45 31.65
C ARG A 311 9.90 -12.05 32.94
N GLU A 312 11.09 -11.62 33.38
CA GLU A 312 11.69 -12.08 34.64
C GLU A 312 10.81 -11.74 35.85
N ARG A 313 10.23 -10.54 35.90
CA ARG A 313 9.26 -10.18 36.95
C ARG A 313 8.02 -11.06 36.92
N THR A 314 7.45 -11.34 35.74
CA THR A 314 6.28 -12.22 35.62
C THR A 314 6.58 -13.64 36.10
N LEU A 315 7.76 -14.18 35.78
CA LEU A 315 8.22 -15.48 36.31
C LEU A 315 8.40 -15.44 37.82
N ALA A 316 9.01 -14.37 38.36
CA ALA A 316 9.21 -14.21 39.80
C ALA A 316 7.87 -14.18 40.57
N VAL A 317 6.87 -13.44 40.06
CA VAL A 317 5.52 -13.41 40.66
C VAL A 317 4.88 -14.80 40.63
N GLY A 318 5.00 -15.54 39.52
CA GLY A 318 4.53 -16.93 39.44
C GLY A 318 5.16 -17.83 40.51
N GLY A 319 6.49 -17.75 40.65
CA GLY A 319 7.23 -18.52 41.66
C GLY A 319 6.87 -18.15 43.10
N ILE A 320 6.56 -16.88 43.38
CA ILE A 320 6.08 -16.45 44.70
C ILE A 320 4.72 -17.10 45.01
N ILE A 321 3.81 -17.16 44.02
CA ILE A 321 2.51 -17.82 44.18
C ILE A 321 2.68 -19.33 44.41
N ASP A 322 3.59 -19.99 43.69
CA ASP A 322 3.93 -21.40 43.90
C ASP A 322 4.41 -21.68 45.33
N MET A 323 5.35 -20.85 45.81
CA MET A 323 5.86 -20.95 47.17
C MET A 323 4.78 -20.73 48.22
N TRP A 324 3.87 -19.78 47.96
CA TRP A 324 2.78 -19.47 48.88
C TRP A 324 1.78 -20.62 48.98
N GLU A 325 1.34 -21.19 47.86
CA GLU A 325 0.44 -22.35 47.84
C GLU A 325 1.06 -23.58 48.50
N GLU A 326 2.34 -23.84 48.27
CA GLU A 326 3.06 -24.95 48.89
C GLU A 326 3.17 -24.79 50.41
N THR A 327 3.44 -23.56 50.86
CA THR A 327 3.46 -23.20 52.28
C THR A 327 2.06 -23.38 52.87
N GLU A 328 1.03 -22.81 52.24
CA GLU A 328 -0.35 -22.92 52.67
C GLU A 328 -0.83 -24.38 52.76
N ARG A 329 -0.45 -25.22 51.80
CA ARG A 329 -0.76 -26.67 51.79
C ARG A 329 -0.17 -27.39 53.00
N LYS A 330 1.11 -27.15 53.30
CA LYS A 330 1.80 -27.73 54.47
C LYS A 330 1.16 -27.27 55.78
N TRP A 331 0.85 -25.98 55.89
CA TRP A 331 0.22 -25.40 57.07
C TRP A 331 -1.21 -25.91 57.29
N LYS A 332 -2.02 -26.05 56.23
CA LYS A 332 -3.35 -26.66 56.32
C LYS A 332 -3.30 -28.10 56.82
N ALA A 333 -2.36 -28.90 56.30
CA ALA A 333 -2.17 -30.28 56.72
C ALA A 333 -1.78 -30.36 58.20
N LEU A 334 -0.83 -29.52 58.63
CA LEU A 334 -0.42 -29.45 60.02
C LEU A 334 -1.56 -29.00 60.93
N ARG A 335 -2.32 -27.97 60.54
CA ARG A 335 -3.48 -27.49 61.31
C ARG A 335 -4.54 -28.57 61.49
N TYR A 336 -4.77 -29.39 60.46
CA TYR A 336 -5.71 -30.52 60.54
C TYR A 336 -5.26 -31.59 61.55
N VAL A 337 -3.95 -31.82 61.68
CA VAL A 337 -3.35 -32.71 62.68
C VAL A 337 -3.45 -32.10 64.08
N LEU A 338 -3.06 -30.82 64.25
CA LEU A 338 -3.10 -30.11 65.53
C LEU A 338 -4.52 -29.96 66.10
N ASP A 339 -5.51 -29.71 65.24
CA ASP A 339 -6.93 -29.65 65.64
C ASP A 339 -7.53 -31.05 65.91
N GLY A 340 -6.71 -32.12 65.92
CA GLY A 340 -7.12 -33.49 66.26
C GLY A 340 -8.02 -34.17 65.24
N LYS A 341 -8.04 -33.69 63.99
CA LYS A 341 -8.90 -34.24 62.92
C LYS A 341 -8.18 -35.20 61.98
N GLY A 342 -6.86 -35.36 62.11
CA GLY A 342 -6.04 -36.31 61.34
C GLY A 342 -5.86 -37.69 62.00
N PRO A 343 -5.30 -38.68 61.26
CA PRO A 343 -5.09 -40.05 61.76
C PRO A 343 -4.08 -40.15 62.94
N ASP A 344 -3.26 -39.12 63.15
CA ASP A 344 -2.25 -39.04 64.22
C ASP A 344 -2.69 -38.15 65.40
N ALA A 345 -4.00 -37.99 65.61
CA ALA A 345 -4.60 -37.23 66.71
C ALA A 345 -4.27 -37.89 68.07
N GLY A 346 -3.06 -37.66 68.56
CA GLY A 346 -2.57 -38.25 69.81
C GLY A 346 -1.06 -38.28 69.98
N LEU A 347 -0.25 -37.73 69.06
CA LEU A 347 1.20 -37.61 69.26
C LEU A 347 1.51 -36.64 70.41
N PRO A 348 2.16 -37.10 71.50
CA PRO A 348 2.57 -36.23 72.59
C PRO A 348 3.85 -35.47 72.18
N GLY A 349 3.79 -34.15 72.15
CA GLY A 349 5.01 -33.32 72.12
C GLY A 349 5.22 -32.42 70.90
N PHE A 350 4.16 -32.01 70.17
CA PHE A 350 4.28 -30.76 69.41
C PHE A 350 3.98 -29.60 70.36
N GLU A 351 5.04 -28.96 70.86
CA GLU A 351 4.92 -27.76 71.69
C GLU A 351 4.19 -26.68 70.89
N ASP A 352 2.94 -26.46 71.30
CA ASP A 352 1.98 -25.52 70.72
C ASP A 352 2.54 -24.08 70.70
N GLU A 353 3.53 -23.76 71.56
CA GLU A 353 4.15 -22.44 71.68
C GLU A 353 4.87 -21.97 70.40
N HIS A 354 5.54 -22.87 69.66
CA HIS A 354 6.19 -22.49 68.40
C HIS A 354 5.19 -22.19 67.27
N PHE A 355 3.98 -22.74 67.35
CA PHE A 355 2.92 -22.59 66.35
C PHE A 355 1.91 -21.49 66.70
N GLN A 356 1.80 -21.12 67.97
CA GLN A 356 1.00 -19.97 68.42
C GLN A 356 1.64 -18.61 68.06
N CYS A 357 2.94 -18.57 67.76
CA CYS A 357 3.63 -17.34 67.36
C CYS A 357 3.37 -16.87 65.92
N PHE A 358 2.71 -17.67 65.06
CA PHE A 358 2.56 -17.39 63.62
C PHE A 358 1.10 -17.33 63.14
#